data_AF-A0A7X8HXH4-F1
#
_entry.id   AF-A0A7X8HXH4-F1
#
_cell.length_a   1.000
_cell.length_b   1.000
_cell.length_c   1.000
_cell.angle_alpha   90.00
_cell.angle_beta   90.00
_cell.angle_gamma   90.00
#
_symmetry.space_group_name_H-M   'P 1'
#
loop_
_entity.id
_entity.type
_entity.pdbx_description
1 polymer ?
#
loop_
_entity_poly.entity_id
_entity_poly.type
_entity_poly.pdbx_seq_one_letter_code
_entity_poly.pdbx_strand_id
1 'polypeptide(L)'
;NCLKPNSLIIDVSCDEGMGFFFAKPTSFKRPMFKYGTTDYYAVDHTPSYLWDSASRAISAALIDYLPMVVGGQDRWQHNETIRRAINIDGGVVLNSAILSFQQRSAFYPHIRLNTADNKTLGHKIPASRYDVRTSS
;
A
#
# COMPACT_ATOMS: atom_id res chain seq x y z
N ASN A 1 -27.42 11.59 -14.33
CA ASN A 1 -27.30 11.31 -12.88
C ASN A 1 -27.38 9.80 -12.71
N CYS A 2 -26.33 9.14 -12.20
CA CYS A 2 -26.20 7.66 -12.22
C CYS A 2 -26.61 6.97 -10.91
N LEU A 3 -26.89 7.73 -9.85
CA LEU A 3 -27.31 7.20 -8.55
C LEU A 3 -28.83 7.29 -8.38
N LYS A 4 -29.43 6.28 -7.73
CA LYS A 4 -30.85 6.31 -7.39
C LYS A 4 -31.13 7.44 -6.39
N PRO A 5 -32.16 8.26 -6.60
CA PRO A 5 -32.54 9.28 -5.64
C PRO A 5 -32.82 8.71 -4.25
N ASN A 6 -32.43 9.43 -3.20
CA ASN A 6 -32.62 9.07 -1.80
C ASN A 6 -31.98 7.73 -1.41
N SER A 7 -30.89 7.35 -2.08
CA SER A 7 -30.07 6.20 -1.69
C SER A 7 -29.09 6.54 -0.57
N LEU A 8 -28.63 5.51 0.14
CA LEU A 8 -27.56 5.59 1.13
C LEU A 8 -26.36 4.78 0.62
N ILE A 9 -25.19 5.41 0.59
CA ILE A 9 -23.91 4.77 0.34
C ILE A 9 -23.13 4.75 1.66
N ILE A 10 -22.63 3.57 2.02
CA ILE A 10 -21.76 3.35 3.18
C ILE A 10 -20.39 2.94 2.65
N ASP A 11 -19.41 3.84 2.75
CA ASP A 11 -18.03 3.62 2.35
C ASP A 11 -17.19 3.25 3.58
N VAL A 12 -17.00 1.94 3.77
CA VAL A 12 -16.44 1.33 4.99
C VAL A 12 -14.92 1.55 5.11
N SER A 13 -14.24 1.84 4.00
CA SER A 13 -12.79 2.05 3.90
C SER A 13 -12.52 3.25 3.00
N CYS A 14 -13.08 4.40 3.38
CA CYS A 14 -13.03 5.59 2.55
C CYS A 14 -11.64 6.20 2.55
N ASP A 15 -10.92 5.99 1.44
CA ASP A 15 -9.83 6.86 1.03
C ASP A 15 -10.37 7.99 0.14
N GLU A 16 -9.87 9.21 0.35
CA GLU A 16 -10.30 10.37 -0.42
C GLU A 16 -10.08 10.13 -1.93
N GLY A 17 -11.16 10.27 -2.71
CA GLY A 17 -11.14 10.14 -4.17
C GLY A 17 -10.96 8.74 -4.75
N MET A 18 -10.97 7.67 -3.95
CA MET A 18 -10.72 6.30 -4.44
C MET A 18 -12.00 5.55 -4.82
N GLY A 19 -12.90 5.27 -3.86
CA GLY A 19 -14.10 4.47 -4.11
C GLY A 19 -15.16 5.18 -4.97
N PHE A 20 -15.30 6.48 -4.76
CA PHE A 20 -16.18 7.36 -5.52
C PHE A 20 -15.44 8.66 -5.85
N PHE A 21 -15.77 9.29 -6.98
CA PHE A 21 -15.15 10.56 -7.37
C PHE A 21 -15.44 11.72 -6.39
N PHE A 22 -16.46 11.57 -5.55
CA PHE A 22 -16.80 12.49 -4.45
C PHE A 22 -16.46 11.91 -3.07
N ALA A 23 -15.76 10.76 -3.00
CA ALA A 23 -15.41 10.11 -1.76
C ALA A 23 -14.55 11.04 -0.90
N LYS A 24 -15.00 11.27 0.33
CA LYS A 24 -14.32 12.09 1.31
C LYS A 24 -14.52 11.47 2.70
N PRO A 25 -13.42 11.20 3.44
CA PRO A 25 -13.53 10.66 4.79
C PRO A 25 -14.37 11.56 5.69
N THR A 26 -15.23 10.97 6.49
CA THR A 26 -16.03 11.66 7.50
C THR A 26 -15.54 11.33 8.91
N SER A 27 -16.13 11.97 9.92
CA SER A 27 -15.75 11.74 11.33
C SER A 27 -16.97 11.32 12.13
N PHE A 28 -16.80 10.70 13.29
CA PHE A 28 -17.94 10.37 14.16
C PHE A 28 -18.83 11.57 14.54
N LYS A 29 -18.26 12.79 14.63
CA LYS A 29 -19.04 14.01 14.91
C LYS A 29 -19.88 14.47 13.72
N ARG A 30 -19.41 14.20 12.51
CA ARG A 30 -20.07 14.54 11.25
C ARG A 30 -19.95 13.33 10.32
N PRO A 31 -20.73 12.26 10.56
CA PRO A 31 -20.48 10.95 9.98
C PRO A 31 -20.91 10.83 8.52
N MET A 32 -21.69 11.78 8.03
CA MET A 32 -22.26 11.74 6.70
C MET A 32 -22.39 13.14 6.09
N PHE A 33 -22.44 13.18 4.75
CA PHE A 33 -22.85 14.34 3.98
C PHE A 33 -23.73 13.92 2.80
N LYS A 34 -24.40 14.88 2.15
CA LYS A 34 -25.21 14.64 0.95
C LYS A 34 -24.42 14.91 -0.32
N TYR A 35 -24.47 13.97 -1.26
CA TYR A 35 -24.05 14.16 -2.64
C TYR A 35 -25.28 14.16 -3.55
N GLY A 36 -25.74 15.36 -3.95
CA GLY A 36 -27.00 15.52 -4.66
C GLY A 36 -28.18 15.01 -3.82
N THR A 37 -28.82 13.93 -4.29
CA THR A 37 -29.95 13.26 -3.60
C THR A 37 -29.54 12.02 -2.80
N THR A 38 -28.24 11.68 -2.77
CA THR A 38 -27.72 10.49 -2.09
C THR A 38 -27.06 10.88 -0.76
N ASP A 39 -27.34 10.11 0.29
CA ASP A 39 -26.64 10.20 1.57
C ASP A 39 -25.37 9.36 1.52
N TYR A 40 -24.25 9.92 1.98
CA TYR A 40 -22.94 9.26 1.94
C TYR A 40 -22.33 9.24 3.34
N TYR A 41 -22.12 8.03 3.88
CA TYR A 41 -21.47 7.75 5.16
C TYR A 41 -20.08 7.18 4.89
N ALA A 42 -19.04 7.74 5.51
CA ALA A 42 -17.65 7.39 5.19
C ALA A 42 -16.70 7.55 6.39
N VAL A 43 -17.16 7.14 7.58
CA VAL A 43 -16.30 7.18 8.77
C VAL A 43 -15.21 6.13 8.59
N ASP A 44 -13.97 6.58 8.50
CA ASP A 44 -12.81 5.70 8.33
C ASP A 44 -12.50 4.92 9.62
N HIS A 45 -11.78 3.82 9.47
CA HIS A 45 -11.27 2.96 10.54
C HIS A 45 -12.36 2.24 11.34
N THR A 46 -13.47 1.88 10.69
CA THR A 46 -14.52 1.04 11.28
C THR A 46 -14.02 -0.28 11.91
N PRO A 47 -12.95 -0.96 11.42
CA PRO A 47 -12.42 -2.15 12.10
C PRO A 47 -11.91 -1.86 13.52
N SER A 48 -11.41 -0.66 13.78
CA SER A 48 -10.94 -0.23 15.10
C SER A 48 -12.07 -0.09 16.13
N TYR A 49 -13.31 0.10 15.67
CA TYR A 49 -14.48 0.14 16.55
C TYR A 49 -14.82 -1.26 17.09
N LEU A 50 -14.70 -2.29 16.24
CA LEU A 50 -14.90 -3.69 16.60
C LEU A 50 -13.56 -4.41 16.79
N TRP A 51 -12.62 -3.74 17.47
CA TRP A 51 -11.22 -4.16 17.55
C TRP A 51 -11.04 -5.60 18.05
N ASP A 52 -11.85 -6.07 19.00
CA ASP A 52 -11.76 -7.45 19.52
C ASP A 52 -12.10 -8.47 18.42
N SER A 53 -13.17 -8.21 17.66
CA SER A 53 -13.54 -9.07 16.52
C SER A 53 -12.55 -8.98 15.37
N ALA A 54 -12.08 -7.76 15.03
CA ALA A 54 -11.11 -7.56 13.96
C ALA A 54 -9.78 -8.25 14.28
N SER A 55 -9.29 -8.11 15.52
CA SER A 55 -8.05 -8.75 15.98
C SER A 55 -8.17 -10.27 15.90
N ARG A 56 -9.27 -10.86 16.40
CA ARG A 56 -9.50 -12.31 16.33
C ARG A 56 -9.52 -12.81 14.88
N ALA A 57 -10.24 -12.11 13.98
CA ALA A 57 -10.34 -12.50 12.59
C ALA A 57 -8.97 -12.42 11.87
N ILE A 58 -8.21 -11.34 12.09
CA ILE A 58 -6.87 -11.18 11.51
C ILE A 58 -5.91 -12.23 12.08
N SER A 59 -5.92 -12.45 13.39
CA SER A 59 -5.08 -13.46 14.03
C SER A 59 -5.38 -14.87 13.51
N ALA A 60 -6.66 -15.22 13.35
CA ALA A 60 -7.05 -16.51 12.80
C ALA A 60 -6.55 -16.72 11.36
N ALA A 61 -6.51 -15.66 10.54
CA ALA A 61 -5.96 -15.74 9.18
C ALA A 61 -4.42 -15.80 9.14
N LEU A 62 -3.75 -15.19 10.11
CA LEU A 62 -2.29 -15.09 10.15
C LEU A 62 -1.61 -16.28 10.85
N ILE A 63 -2.30 -16.97 11.77
CA ILE A 63 -1.68 -17.99 12.63
C ILE A 63 -1.06 -19.14 11.83
N ASP A 64 -1.67 -19.53 10.72
CA ASP A 64 -1.16 -20.60 9.83
C ASP A 64 0.17 -20.24 9.17
N TYR A 65 0.45 -18.95 9.00
CA TYR A 65 1.68 -18.45 8.39
C TYR A 65 2.76 -18.14 9.41
N LEU A 66 2.40 -18.02 10.69
CA LEU A 66 3.33 -17.64 11.75
C LEU A 66 4.57 -18.54 11.83
N PRO A 67 4.49 -19.89 11.71
CA PRO A 67 5.67 -20.76 11.71
C PRO A 67 6.65 -20.48 10.57
N MET A 68 6.13 -20.09 9.40
CA MET A 68 6.97 -19.72 8.25
C MET A 68 7.66 -18.39 8.50
N VAL A 69 6.92 -17.40 9.01
CA VAL A 69 7.46 -16.05 9.29
C VAL A 69 8.54 -16.09 10.38
N VAL A 70 8.29 -16.73 11.51
CA VAL A 70 9.28 -16.84 12.61
C VAL A 70 10.47 -17.72 12.24
N GLY A 71 10.31 -18.55 11.21
CA GLY A 71 11.34 -19.44 10.69
C GLY A 71 12.48 -18.73 9.93
N GLY A 72 12.37 -17.44 9.66
CA GLY A 72 13.40 -16.63 9.01
C GLY A 72 13.44 -16.76 7.48
N GLN A 73 14.34 -15.98 6.87
CA GLN A 73 14.41 -15.72 5.43
C GLN A 73 14.48 -17.01 4.59
N ASP A 74 15.28 -17.98 5.01
CA ASP A 74 15.39 -19.27 4.33
C ASP A 74 14.02 -19.94 4.20
N ARG A 75 13.21 -19.91 5.27
CA ARG A 75 11.87 -20.51 5.27
C ARG A 75 10.88 -19.68 4.48
N TRP A 76 10.98 -18.36 4.46
CA TRP A 76 10.09 -17.49 3.68
C TRP A 76 10.06 -17.86 2.20
N GLN A 77 11.22 -18.24 1.64
CA GLN A 77 11.34 -18.64 0.23
C GLN A 77 10.60 -19.95 -0.11
N HIS A 78 10.26 -20.76 0.90
CA HIS A 78 9.55 -22.03 0.72
C HIS A 78 8.02 -21.87 0.80
N ASN A 79 7.49 -20.66 1.01
CA ASN A 79 6.05 -20.39 0.98
C ASN A 79 5.74 -19.27 0.00
N GLU A 80 5.03 -19.59 -1.08
CA GLU A 80 4.75 -18.63 -2.16
C GLU A 80 3.98 -17.39 -1.68
N THR A 81 3.02 -17.55 -0.77
CA THR A 81 2.26 -16.42 -0.20
C THR A 81 3.19 -15.46 0.55
N ILE A 82 4.05 -15.99 1.42
CA ILE A 82 5.02 -15.18 2.17
C ILE A 82 6.04 -14.55 1.22
N ARG A 83 6.60 -15.33 0.29
CA ARG A 83 7.57 -14.84 -0.69
C ARG A 83 7.05 -13.65 -1.49
N ARG A 84 5.79 -13.70 -1.93
CA ARG A 84 5.13 -12.60 -2.66
C ARG A 84 4.81 -11.39 -1.77
N ALA A 85 4.65 -11.60 -0.47
CA ALA A 85 4.34 -10.55 0.50
C ALA A 85 5.58 -9.73 0.94
N ILE A 86 6.80 -10.16 0.58
CA ILE A 86 8.03 -9.44 0.93
C ILE A 86 8.12 -8.14 0.12
N ASN A 87 8.00 -7.01 0.81
CA ASN A 87 8.15 -5.69 0.20
C ASN A 87 9.61 -5.21 0.14
N ILE A 88 10.40 -5.55 1.16
CA ILE A 88 11.79 -5.12 1.34
C ILE A 88 12.59 -6.31 1.86
N ASP A 89 13.75 -6.57 1.28
CA ASP A 89 14.69 -7.59 1.74
C ASP A 89 16.13 -7.09 1.61
N GLY A 90 16.95 -7.31 2.64
CA GLY A 90 18.35 -6.86 2.64
C GLY A 90 18.55 -5.36 2.36
N GLY A 91 17.56 -4.51 2.66
CA GLY A 91 17.58 -3.07 2.35
C GLY A 91 17.17 -2.70 0.92
N VAL A 92 16.79 -3.68 0.09
CA VAL A 92 16.34 -3.50 -1.29
C VAL A 92 14.81 -3.58 -1.34
N VAL A 93 14.16 -2.63 -2.04
CA VAL A 93 12.69 -2.67 -2.23
C VAL A 93 12.38 -3.63 -3.37
N LEU A 94 11.69 -4.73 -3.07
CA LEU A 94 11.34 -5.75 -4.05
C LEU A 94 10.00 -5.47 -4.74
N ASN A 95 9.07 -4.84 -4.04
CA ASN A 95 7.75 -4.53 -4.58
C ASN A 95 7.81 -3.33 -5.52
N SER A 96 7.69 -3.58 -6.82
CA SER A 96 7.73 -2.55 -7.87
C SER A 96 6.62 -1.51 -7.73
N ALA A 97 5.46 -1.86 -7.15
CA ALA A 97 4.38 -0.91 -6.92
C ALA A 97 4.80 0.20 -5.94
N ILE A 98 5.61 -0.12 -4.93
CA ILE A 98 6.15 0.87 -3.99
C ILE A 98 7.11 1.82 -4.73
N LEU A 99 7.96 1.27 -5.61
CA LEU A 99 8.90 2.07 -6.41
C LEU A 99 8.17 3.02 -7.36
N SER A 100 7.18 2.50 -8.09
CA SER A 100 6.35 3.30 -9.00
C SER A 100 5.57 4.37 -8.25
N PHE A 101 4.92 4.02 -7.13
CA PHE A 101 4.18 4.97 -6.30
C PHE A 101 5.08 6.10 -5.78
N GLN A 102 6.29 5.77 -5.35
CA GLN A 102 7.25 6.75 -4.83
C GLN A 102 8.10 7.44 -5.91
N GLN A 103 7.89 7.13 -7.19
CA GLN A 103 8.68 7.62 -8.32
C GLN A 103 10.18 7.34 -8.13
N ARG A 104 10.54 6.07 -7.93
CA ARG A 104 11.92 5.61 -7.71
C ARG A 104 12.39 4.68 -8.84
N SER A 105 13.69 4.68 -9.07
CA SER A 105 14.34 3.74 -9.99
C SER A 105 14.08 2.29 -9.59
N ALA A 106 13.85 1.42 -10.58
CA ALA A 106 13.78 -0.03 -10.40
C ALA A 106 15.11 -0.61 -9.90
N PHE A 107 16.22 0.05 -10.22
CA PHE A 107 17.56 -0.39 -9.83
C PHE A 107 17.96 0.22 -8.49
N TYR A 108 18.50 -0.62 -7.61
CA TYR A 108 19.15 -0.19 -6.37
C TYR A 108 20.22 0.89 -6.67
N PRO A 109 20.35 1.98 -5.90
CA PRO A 109 19.75 2.25 -4.59
C PRO A 109 18.35 2.89 -4.64
N HIS A 110 17.58 2.68 -5.71
CA HIS A 110 16.22 3.20 -5.87
C HIS A 110 16.13 4.73 -5.75
N ILE A 111 17.04 5.42 -6.44
CA ILE A 111 17.08 6.89 -6.48
C ILE A 111 15.72 7.43 -6.96
N ARG A 112 15.23 8.50 -6.33
CA ARG A 112 14.04 9.21 -6.80
C ARG A 112 14.26 9.73 -8.21
N LEU A 113 13.30 9.45 -9.09
CA LEU A 113 13.25 9.98 -10.44
C LEU A 113 12.68 11.39 -10.35
N ASN A 114 13.52 12.40 -10.58
CA ASN A 114 13.05 13.78 -10.71
C ASN A 114 12.29 13.93 -12.02
N THR A 115 11.04 14.37 -11.95
CA THR A 115 10.23 14.66 -13.14
C THR A 115 10.79 15.85 -13.97
N ALA A 116 11.70 16.65 -13.40
CA ALA A 116 12.34 17.80 -14.05
C ALA A 116 13.61 17.45 -14.87
N ASP A 117 14.27 16.32 -14.60
CA ASP A 117 15.56 15.99 -15.22
C ASP A 117 15.43 15.31 -16.60
N ASN A 118 14.19 15.06 -17.05
CA ASN A 118 13.91 14.44 -18.35
C ASN A 118 14.07 15.38 -19.56
N LYS A 119 14.53 16.63 -19.35
CA LYS A 119 14.98 17.53 -20.43
C LYS A 119 16.49 17.55 -20.62
N THR A 120 17.29 16.91 -19.76
CA THR A 120 18.76 17.10 -19.78
C THR A 120 19.56 15.82 -19.55
N LEU A 121 19.08 14.67 -20.03
CA LEU A 121 19.85 13.41 -20.02
C LEU A 121 19.91 12.75 -21.40
N GLY A 122 20.28 13.56 -22.40
CA GLY A 122 21.34 13.10 -23.28
C GLY A 122 22.66 13.27 -22.52
N HIS A 123 23.44 12.18 -22.41
CA HIS A 123 24.83 12.12 -21.92
C HIS A 123 25.09 11.65 -20.46
N LYS A 124 25.56 10.38 -20.39
CA LYS A 124 26.53 9.78 -19.46
C LYS A 124 26.13 9.53 -17.99
N ILE A 125 25.75 8.28 -17.70
CA ILE A 125 26.01 7.66 -16.39
C ILE A 125 27.48 7.15 -16.41
N PRO A 126 28.38 7.60 -15.52
CA PRO A 126 29.71 7.04 -15.44
C PRO A 126 29.67 5.70 -14.68
N ALA A 127 30.15 4.65 -15.35
CA ALA A 127 30.42 3.35 -14.75
C ALA A 127 31.67 3.44 -13.86
N SER A 128 31.55 3.97 -12.63
CA SER A 128 32.59 3.82 -11.61
C SER A 128 32.06 4.07 -10.21
N ARG A 129 31.33 3.09 -9.66
CA ARG A 129 31.20 2.86 -8.20
C ARG A 129 30.42 1.57 -7.88
N TYR A 130 30.76 0.48 -8.56
CA TYR A 130 30.45 -0.86 -8.06
C TYR A 130 31.77 -1.51 -7.66
N ASP A 131 32.19 -1.26 -6.43
CA ASP A 131 33.19 -2.08 -5.75
C ASP A 131 32.66 -2.34 -4.34
N VAL A 132 31.75 -3.31 -4.23
CA VAL A 132 31.48 -3.99 -2.97
C VAL A 132 32.17 -5.33 -3.07
N ARG A 133 33.33 -5.37 -2.44
CA ARG A 133 34.20 -6.52 -2.28
C ARG A 133 33.39 -7.75 -1.89
N THR A 134 33.55 -8.80 -2.68
CA THR A 134 33.44 -10.17 -2.20
C THR A 134 34.56 -10.40 -1.19
N SER A 135 34.22 -10.88 0.00
CA SER A 135 35.16 -11.53 0.92
C SER A 135 34.38 -12.50 1.78
N SER A 136 34.58 -13.77 1.43
CA SER A 136 34.64 -15.01 2.23
C SER A 136 33.96 -15.06 3.59
#